data_AF-A0A226MKC1-F1
#
_entry.id   AF-A0A226MKC1-F1
#
_cell.length_a   1.000
_cell.length_b   1.000
_cell.length_c   1.000
_cell.angle_alpha   90.00
_cell.angle_beta   90.00
_cell.angle_gamma   90.00
#
_symmetry.space_group_name_H-M   'P 1'
#
loop_
_entity.id
_entity.type
_entity.pdbx_description
1 polymer ?
#
loop_
_entity_poly.entity_id
_entity_poly.type
_entity_poly.pdbx_seq_one_letter_code
_entity_poly.pdbx_strand_id
1 'polypeptide(L)'
;MDDALGKFSLTLIDTLDTLVMLNKTKEFEEAVEQSSLILEFAALSRFTGASISEEYAQKALDFLWEKRQHSSNLVGITINIHTGVWVCKDSGVGEGIDSYYEYILKAYFLLGDDSFLERFNMHCDAVMKYISQPPLLLDVHIHKPMLNARTWMDSLLAFFPGLQVLKGDIRPPVETHEMLYEVIKKHNFLPEAFATDFRVHWAQHPLRPEFAESTYFLYKATGDPYYLEEGKTLIENLSKSTLWVCCNEGRSYRKL
;
A
#
# COMPACT_ATOMS: atom_id res chain seq x y z
N MET A 1 28.64 6.77 -1.04
CA MET A 1 28.24 8.09 -0.52
C MET A 1 26.74 7.98 -0.36
N ASP A 2 26.38 7.34 0.74
CA ASP A 2 25.00 7.10 1.19
C ASP A 2 24.54 8.40 1.85
N ASP A 3 23.66 9.14 1.18
CA ASP A 3 22.89 10.19 1.84
C ASP A 3 21.53 9.59 2.21
N ALA A 4 21.28 9.58 3.51
CA ALA A 4 20.28 8.82 4.25
C ALA A 4 18.83 9.25 3.97
N LEU A 5 18.37 9.11 2.74
CA LEU A 5 16.99 9.37 2.36
C LEU A 5 16.45 8.30 1.37
N GLY A 6 16.81 7.04 1.62
CA GLY A 6 16.32 5.89 0.86
C GLY A 6 14.90 5.48 1.27
N LYS A 7 14.01 5.36 0.28
CA LYS A 7 12.74 4.61 0.30
C LYS A 7 11.86 4.80 1.56
N PHE A 8 11.17 5.94 1.61
CA PHE A 8 10.27 6.37 2.69
C PHE A 8 8.84 5.86 2.56
N SER A 9 8.61 4.58 2.83
CA SER A 9 7.23 4.14 3.13
C SER A 9 7.11 3.62 4.57
N LEU A 10 8.07 2.82 5.04
CA LEU A 10 8.07 2.33 6.43
C LEU A 10 8.75 3.26 7.45
N THR A 11 9.72 4.09 7.06
CA THR A 11 10.48 4.91 8.02
C THR A 11 9.76 6.19 8.44
N LEU A 12 8.76 6.67 7.69
CA LEU A 12 8.13 7.94 8.01
C LEU A 12 7.30 7.85 9.30
N ILE A 13 6.59 6.74 9.52
CA ILE A 13 5.84 6.46 10.76
C ILE A 13 6.78 6.37 11.97
N ASP A 14 7.87 5.58 11.89
CA ASP A 14 8.88 5.48 12.97
C ASP A 14 9.60 6.82 13.23
N THR A 15 9.80 7.63 12.18
CA THR A 15 10.39 8.97 12.29
C THR A 15 9.44 9.91 13.04
N LEU A 16 8.13 9.82 12.82
CA LEU A 16 7.13 10.63 13.51
C LEU A 16 7.05 10.29 15.00
N ASP A 17 7.05 9.01 15.36
CA ASP A 17 7.11 8.56 16.76
C ASP A 17 8.36 9.09 17.46
N THR A 18 9.49 9.07 16.74
CA THR A 18 10.76 9.61 17.24
C THR A 18 10.71 11.14 17.41
N LEU A 19 10.09 11.87 16.47
CA LEU A 19 9.99 13.33 16.54
C LEU A 19 9.06 13.80 17.68
N VAL A 20 7.98 13.07 17.95
CA VAL A 20 7.12 13.30 19.12
C VAL A 20 7.88 13.03 20.41
N MET A 21 8.59 11.90 20.49
CA MET A 21 9.41 11.53 21.67
C MET A 21 10.57 12.51 21.92
N LEU A 22 11.08 13.15 20.88
CA LEU A 22 12.14 14.17 20.97
C LEU A 22 11.59 15.60 21.16
N ASN A 23 10.27 15.77 21.32
CA ASN A 23 9.60 17.07 21.43
C ASN A 23 9.98 18.05 20.31
N LYS A 24 10.20 17.52 19.10
CA LYS A 24 10.53 18.29 17.89
C LYS A 24 9.27 18.63 17.12
N THR A 25 8.47 19.53 17.69
CA THR A 25 7.13 19.87 17.17
C THR A 25 7.15 20.46 15.77
N LYS A 26 8.17 21.23 15.40
CA LYS A 26 8.25 21.85 14.07
C LYS A 26 8.58 20.84 12.97
N GLU A 27 9.55 19.96 13.20
CA GLU A 27 9.89 18.88 12.26
C GLU A 27 8.80 17.81 12.21
N PHE A 28 8.09 17.58 13.31
CA PHE A 28 6.87 16.78 13.34
C PHE A 28 5.77 17.42 12.51
N GLU A 29 5.45 18.70 12.69
CA GLU A 29 4.47 19.44 11.88
C GLU A 29 4.81 19.36 10.38
N GLU A 30 6.08 19.56 10.02
CA GLU A 30 6.56 19.42 8.63
C GLU A 30 6.42 17.97 8.11
N ALA A 31 6.74 16.94 8.91
CA ALA A 31 6.61 15.54 8.52
C ALA A 31 5.15 15.05 8.45
N VAL A 32 4.29 15.58 9.30
CA VAL A 32 2.83 15.35 9.32
C VAL A 32 2.17 15.95 8.09
N GLU A 33 2.57 17.15 7.69
CA GLU A 33 2.11 17.78 6.44
C GLU A 33 2.44 16.94 5.20
N GLN A 34 3.30 15.93 5.33
CA GLN A 34 3.88 15.14 4.24
C GLN A 34 3.57 13.65 4.33
N SER A 35 2.78 13.22 5.33
CA SER A 35 2.42 11.82 5.56
C SER A 35 0.90 11.64 5.56
N SER A 36 0.42 10.54 4.97
CA SER A 36 -0.96 10.11 5.13
C SER A 36 -1.13 9.56 6.54
N LEU A 37 -1.50 10.41 7.51
CA LEU A 37 -1.78 10.04 8.91
C LEU A 37 -3.20 10.37 9.33
N ILE A 38 -4.10 10.61 8.37
CA ILE A 38 -5.44 11.11 8.67
C ILE A 38 -6.18 10.18 9.65
N LEU A 39 -5.93 8.86 9.60
CA LEU A 39 -6.58 7.91 10.51
C LEU A 39 -6.09 8.09 11.95
N GLU A 40 -4.78 8.09 12.16
CA GLU A 40 -4.12 8.23 13.46
C GLU A 40 -4.40 9.60 14.06
N PHE A 41 -4.38 10.64 13.23
CA PHE A 41 -4.47 12.02 13.67
C PHE A 41 -5.90 12.39 13.99
N ALA A 42 -6.85 11.88 13.20
CA ALA A 42 -8.25 12.01 13.52
C ALA A 42 -8.66 11.17 14.74
N ALA A 43 -8.02 10.01 14.97
CA ALA A 43 -8.18 9.28 16.23
C ALA A 43 -7.61 10.09 17.41
N LEU A 44 -6.38 10.59 17.31
CA LEU A 44 -5.73 11.41 18.33
C LEU A 44 -6.54 12.66 18.65
N SER A 45 -7.06 13.36 17.65
CA SER A 45 -7.91 14.54 17.83
C SER A 45 -9.19 14.23 18.57
N ARG A 46 -9.85 13.09 18.29
CA ARG A 46 -11.02 12.63 19.05
C ARG A 46 -10.68 12.27 20.50
N PHE A 47 -9.53 11.63 20.74
CA PHE A 47 -9.11 11.24 22.09
C PHE A 47 -8.70 12.43 22.96
N THR A 48 -8.04 13.42 22.38
CA THR A 48 -7.50 14.58 23.10
C THR A 48 -8.47 15.77 23.16
N GLY A 49 -9.45 15.81 22.25
CA GLY A 49 -10.32 16.96 22.05
C GLY A 49 -9.68 18.13 21.28
N ALA A 50 -8.43 17.97 20.82
CA ALA A 50 -7.71 18.99 20.04
C ALA A 50 -7.70 18.63 18.54
N SER A 51 -8.33 19.46 17.70
CA SER A 51 -8.48 19.19 16.24
C SER A 51 -7.22 19.42 15.41
N ILE A 52 -6.18 20.01 15.99
CA ILE A 52 -5.03 20.52 15.23
C ILE A 52 -4.34 19.45 14.38
N SER A 53 -4.15 18.25 14.92
CA SER A 53 -3.53 17.13 14.20
C SER A 53 -4.37 16.71 12.98
N GLU A 54 -5.66 16.46 13.17
CA GLU A 54 -6.58 16.12 12.09
C GLU A 54 -6.61 17.19 11.00
N GLU A 55 -6.63 18.48 11.38
CA GLU A 55 -6.61 19.60 10.42
C GLU A 55 -5.35 19.63 9.54
N TYR A 56 -4.17 19.34 10.10
CA TYR A 56 -2.93 19.26 9.31
C TYR A 56 -2.93 18.05 8.37
N ALA A 57 -3.36 16.88 8.86
CA ALA A 57 -3.44 15.67 8.04
C ALA A 57 -4.45 15.83 6.88
N GLN A 58 -5.58 16.51 7.12
CA GLN A 58 -6.56 16.82 6.09
C GLN A 58 -5.96 17.73 5.01
N LYS A 59 -5.26 18.80 5.40
CA LYS A 59 -4.60 19.73 4.48
C LYS A 59 -3.55 19.02 3.61
N ALA A 60 -2.82 18.07 4.18
CA ALA A 60 -1.86 17.25 3.43
C ALA A 60 -2.55 16.42 2.33
N LEU A 61 -3.65 15.75 2.66
CA LEU A 61 -4.42 14.97 1.68
C LEU A 61 -5.09 15.85 0.61
N ASP A 62 -5.60 17.01 1.01
CA ASP A 62 -6.16 18.01 0.08
C ASP A 62 -5.09 18.53 -0.89
N PHE A 63 -3.88 18.79 -0.39
CA PHE A 63 -2.76 19.16 -1.24
C PHE A 63 -2.41 18.06 -2.25
N LEU A 64 -2.26 16.81 -1.81
CA LEU A 64 -1.97 15.68 -2.71
C LEU A 64 -3.07 15.48 -3.76
N TRP A 65 -4.34 15.60 -3.35
CA TRP A 65 -5.48 15.58 -4.25
C TRP A 65 -5.36 16.63 -5.35
N GLU A 66 -5.06 17.89 -5.00
CA GLU A 66 -4.90 18.98 -5.97
C GLU A 66 -3.67 18.82 -6.87
N LYS A 67 -2.67 18.02 -6.46
CA LYS A 67 -1.48 17.74 -7.28
C LYS A 67 -1.66 16.60 -8.27
N ARG A 68 -2.79 15.88 -8.28
CA ARG A 68 -3.06 14.83 -9.27
C ARG A 68 -2.96 15.36 -10.70
N GLN A 69 -2.59 14.49 -11.63
CA GLN A 69 -2.60 14.82 -13.05
C GLN A 69 -4.05 14.88 -13.55
N HIS A 70 -4.61 16.07 -13.75
CA HIS A 70 -6.04 16.24 -14.10
C HIS A 70 -6.53 15.44 -15.32
N SER A 71 -5.66 15.15 -16.31
CA SER A 71 -6.03 14.38 -17.50
C SER A 71 -6.20 12.88 -17.24
N SER A 72 -5.52 12.33 -16.24
CA SER A 72 -5.54 10.90 -15.90
C SER A 72 -6.10 10.62 -14.52
N ASN A 73 -6.22 11.63 -13.66
CA ASN A 73 -6.46 11.56 -12.21
C ASN A 73 -5.40 10.79 -11.41
N LEU A 74 -4.28 10.39 -12.03
CA LEU A 74 -3.21 9.67 -11.35
C LEU A 74 -2.32 10.61 -10.52
N VAL A 75 -1.71 10.08 -9.45
CA VAL A 75 -0.68 10.75 -8.65
C VAL A 75 0.66 10.01 -8.79
N GLY A 76 1.77 10.73 -8.58
CA GLY A 76 3.10 10.14 -8.64
C GLY A 76 3.52 9.48 -7.33
N ILE A 77 4.65 8.76 -7.33
CA ILE A 77 5.19 8.12 -6.12
C ILE A 77 5.92 9.12 -5.21
N THR A 78 6.60 10.13 -5.77
CA THR A 78 7.44 11.04 -4.97
C THR A 78 7.20 12.47 -5.37
N ILE A 79 6.84 13.32 -4.40
CA ILE A 79 6.59 14.75 -4.59
C ILE A 79 7.67 15.58 -3.89
N ASN A 80 8.09 16.67 -4.53
CA ASN A 80 8.89 17.68 -3.86
C ASN A 80 7.98 18.58 -3.03
N ILE A 81 8.20 18.60 -1.72
CA ILE A 81 7.34 19.28 -0.74
C ILE A 81 7.38 20.81 -0.83
N HIS A 82 8.49 21.37 -1.30
CA HIS A 82 8.63 22.83 -1.41
C HIS A 82 8.01 23.37 -2.69
N THR A 83 8.01 22.58 -3.77
CA THR A 83 7.48 23.01 -5.08
C THR A 83 6.11 22.41 -5.41
N GLY A 84 5.73 21.32 -4.74
CA GLY A 84 4.54 20.54 -5.06
C GLY A 84 4.60 19.86 -6.42
N VAL A 85 5.81 19.56 -6.93
CA VAL A 85 6.02 18.90 -8.23
C VAL A 85 6.41 17.44 -8.03
N TRP A 86 5.76 16.54 -8.75
CA TRP A 86 6.13 15.11 -8.78
C TRP A 86 7.54 14.93 -9.37
N VAL A 87 8.45 14.40 -8.54
CA VAL A 87 9.82 14.02 -8.91
C VAL A 87 9.80 12.63 -9.56
N CYS A 88 9.18 11.67 -8.88
CA CYS A 88 8.87 10.36 -9.47
C CYS A 88 7.47 10.40 -10.05
N LYS A 89 7.38 10.32 -11.38
CA LYS A 89 6.14 10.47 -12.16
C LYS A 89 5.52 9.13 -12.58
N ASP A 90 6.04 8.06 -12.01
CA ASP A 90 5.46 6.73 -12.11
C ASP A 90 4.24 6.65 -11.20
N SER A 91 3.25 5.86 -11.58
CA SER A 91 2.00 5.68 -10.85
C SER A 91 1.51 4.26 -11.01
N GLY A 92 1.07 3.69 -9.91
CA GLY A 92 0.68 2.30 -9.80
C GLY A 92 -0.17 2.11 -8.55
N VAL A 93 -0.25 0.88 -8.07
CA VAL A 93 -0.88 0.56 -6.78
C VAL A 93 0.10 -0.20 -5.88
N GLY A 94 1.40 -0.02 -6.08
CA GLY A 94 2.44 -0.71 -5.32
C GLY A 94 3.26 0.24 -4.45
N GLU A 95 4.55 -0.04 -4.34
CA GLU A 95 5.49 0.64 -3.44
C GLU A 95 5.43 2.18 -3.57
N GLY A 96 5.13 2.85 -2.46
CA GLY A 96 5.25 4.30 -2.31
C GLY A 96 4.00 5.11 -2.69
N ILE A 97 2.91 4.44 -3.02
CA ILE A 97 1.59 5.06 -3.27
C ILE A 97 0.44 4.26 -2.65
N ASP A 98 0.66 2.98 -2.35
CA ASP A 98 -0.24 2.06 -1.65
C ASP A 98 -1.06 2.72 -0.52
N SER A 99 -0.39 3.21 0.51
CA SER A 99 -1.01 3.78 1.71
C SER A 99 -1.83 5.04 1.43
N TYR A 100 -1.50 5.82 0.40
CA TYR A 100 -2.31 6.97 0.01
C TYR A 100 -3.73 6.55 -0.38
N TYR A 101 -3.87 5.50 -1.21
CA TYR A 101 -5.19 5.00 -1.61
C TYR A 101 -5.94 4.37 -0.42
N GLU A 102 -5.22 3.62 0.41
CA GLU A 102 -5.78 3.00 1.60
C GLU A 102 -6.37 4.04 2.56
N TYR A 103 -5.62 5.11 2.84
CA TYR A 103 -6.01 6.14 3.78
C TYR A 103 -7.19 6.96 3.29
N ILE A 104 -7.28 7.24 1.99
CA ILE A 104 -8.46 7.93 1.46
C ILE A 104 -9.71 7.08 1.71
N LEU A 105 -9.72 5.79 1.36
CA LEU A 105 -10.91 4.97 1.57
C LEU A 105 -11.21 4.75 3.06
N LYS A 106 -10.18 4.47 3.88
CA LYS A 106 -10.39 4.25 5.32
C LYS A 106 -10.82 5.54 6.03
N ALA A 107 -10.40 6.72 5.57
CA ALA A 107 -10.85 8.00 6.11
C ALA A 107 -12.33 8.23 5.85
N TYR A 108 -12.87 7.82 4.69
CA TYR A 108 -14.31 7.81 4.46
C TYR A 108 -15.05 7.03 5.54
N PHE A 109 -14.62 5.79 5.83
CA PHE A 109 -15.26 4.96 6.86
C PHE A 109 -15.11 5.52 8.28
N LEU A 110 -13.96 6.11 8.61
CA LEU A 110 -13.67 6.61 9.95
C LEU A 110 -14.34 7.97 10.22
N LEU A 111 -14.31 8.87 9.24
CA LEU A 111 -14.73 10.28 9.39
C LEU A 111 -16.15 10.52 8.89
N GLY A 112 -16.66 9.67 7.98
CA GLY A 112 -17.99 9.81 7.40
C GLY A 112 -18.12 10.97 6.40
N ASP A 113 -17.00 11.47 5.86
CA ASP A 113 -17.00 12.52 4.83
C ASP A 113 -16.95 11.90 3.43
N ASP A 114 -18.03 12.08 2.68
CA ASP A 114 -18.21 11.59 1.31
C ASP A 114 -17.14 12.10 0.33
N SER A 115 -16.47 13.22 0.64
CA SER A 115 -15.39 13.76 -0.20
C SER A 115 -14.25 12.76 -0.37
N PHE A 116 -13.95 11.95 0.66
CA PHE A 116 -12.94 10.90 0.57
C PHE A 116 -13.36 9.78 -0.38
N LEU A 117 -14.62 9.34 -0.31
CA LEU A 117 -15.13 8.30 -1.20
C LEU A 117 -15.14 8.77 -2.65
N GLU A 118 -15.51 10.03 -2.91
CA GLU A 118 -15.44 10.62 -4.26
C GLU A 118 -14.01 10.59 -4.81
N ARG A 119 -13.04 11.04 -4.02
CA ARG A 119 -11.61 11.02 -4.41
C ARG A 119 -11.12 9.61 -4.66
N PHE A 120 -11.46 8.67 -3.79
CA PHE A 120 -11.10 7.26 -3.95
C PHE A 120 -11.67 6.67 -5.22
N ASN A 121 -12.94 6.94 -5.53
CA ASN A 121 -13.59 6.46 -6.74
C ASN A 121 -12.92 7.02 -8.00
N MET A 122 -12.60 8.32 -8.03
CA MET A 122 -11.87 8.92 -9.15
C MET A 122 -10.49 8.26 -9.38
N HIS A 123 -9.78 7.94 -8.30
CA HIS A 123 -8.51 7.22 -8.37
C HIS A 123 -8.69 5.78 -8.82
N CYS A 124 -9.67 5.05 -8.27
CA CYS A 124 -9.98 3.69 -8.70
C CYS A 124 -10.32 3.62 -10.19
N ASP A 125 -11.15 4.54 -10.69
CA ASP A 125 -11.50 4.58 -12.11
C ASP A 125 -10.26 4.82 -12.98
N ALA A 126 -9.34 5.67 -12.53
CA ALA A 126 -8.06 5.90 -13.20
C ALA A 126 -7.15 4.67 -13.19
N VAL A 127 -7.02 4.00 -12.04
CA VAL A 127 -6.26 2.74 -11.89
C VAL A 127 -6.84 1.69 -12.83
N MET A 128 -8.14 1.48 -12.81
CA MET A 128 -8.81 0.49 -13.66
C MET A 128 -8.69 0.82 -15.16
N LYS A 129 -8.59 2.10 -15.51
CA LYS A 129 -8.45 2.54 -16.90
C LYS A 129 -7.03 2.44 -17.44
N TYR A 130 -6.02 2.77 -16.64
CA TYR A 130 -4.66 2.98 -17.11
C TYR A 130 -3.64 1.97 -16.58
N ILE A 131 -3.79 1.54 -15.32
CA ILE A 131 -2.84 0.65 -14.63
C ILE A 131 -3.28 -0.82 -14.78
N SER A 132 -4.58 -1.07 -14.70
CA SER A 132 -5.14 -2.41 -14.83
C SER A 132 -5.08 -2.90 -16.27
N GLN A 133 -4.31 -3.95 -16.49
CA GLN A 133 -4.25 -4.74 -17.72
C GLN A 133 -4.56 -6.19 -17.32
N PRO A 134 -5.84 -6.54 -17.09
CA PRO A 134 -6.20 -7.75 -16.38
C PRO A 134 -5.48 -9.01 -16.89
N PRO A 135 -4.87 -9.81 -16.01
CA PRO A 135 -4.91 -9.69 -14.54
C PRO A 135 -3.77 -8.85 -13.91
N LEU A 136 -2.97 -8.14 -14.71
CA LEU A 136 -1.77 -7.42 -14.28
C LEU A 136 -2.08 -5.99 -13.83
N LEU A 137 -1.33 -5.48 -12.86
CA LEU A 137 -1.36 -4.07 -12.43
C LEU A 137 0.03 -3.48 -12.66
N LEU A 138 0.23 -2.81 -13.80
CA LEU A 138 1.55 -2.30 -14.19
C LEU A 138 1.62 -0.79 -14.05
N ASP A 139 2.69 -0.32 -13.42
CA ASP A 139 2.94 1.11 -13.26
C ASP A 139 3.02 1.80 -14.62
N VAL A 140 2.43 2.99 -14.70
CA VAL A 140 2.42 3.86 -15.88
C VAL A 140 2.94 5.26 -15.53
N HIS A 141 3.26 6.07 -16.53
CA HIS A 141 3.60 7.47 -16.29
C HIS A 141 2.36 8.35 -16.17
N ILE A 142 2.25 9.17 -15.12
CA ILE A 142 1.05 10.01 -14.85
C ILE A 142 0.63 10.88 -16.04
N HIS A 143 1.59 11.45 -16.79
CA HIS A 143 1.36 12.35 -17.93
C HIS A 143 1.12 11.61 -19.26
N LYS A 144 1.58 10.36 -19.34
CA LYS A 144 1.48 9.51 -20.54
C LYS A 144 1.04 8.11 -20.09
N PRO A 145 -0.19 7.97 -19.60
CA PRO A 145 -0.64 6.75 -18.92
C PRO A 145 -0.79 5.54 -19.85
N MET A 146 -0.53 5.70 -21.15
CA MET A 146 -0.45 4.59 -22.12
C MET A 146 0.95 3.97 -22.19
N LEU A 147 1.93 4.52 -21.49
CA LEU A 147 3.30 4.02 -21.42
C LEU A 147 3.55 3.43 -20.04
N ASN A 148 3.91 2.16 -20.01
CA ASN A 148 4.36 1.50 -18.80
C ASN A 148 5.65 2.17 -18.30
N ALA A 149 5.68 2.51 -17.01
CA ALA A 149 6.87 2.98 -16.31
C ALA A 149 7.75 1.82 -15.86
N ARG A 150 7.14 0.66 -15.57
CA ARG A 150 7.84 -0.56 -15.12
C ARG A 150 7.38 -1.78 -15.90
N THR A 151 8.22 -2.82 -15.89
CA THR A 151 7.95 -4.13 -16.51
C THR A 151 7.73 -5.25 -15.50
N TRP A 152 7.62 -4.88 -14.23
CA TRP A 152 7.48 -5.76 -13.08
C TRP A 152 6.50 -5.14 -12.08
N MET A 153 6.02 -5.98 -11.17
CA MET A 153 5.09 -5.70 -10.09
C MET A 153 5.78 -5.99 -8.76
N ASP A 154 5.62 -5.14 -7.76
CA ASP A 154 6.02 -5.46 -6.39
C ASP A 154 4.94 -6.24 -5.64
N SER A 155 5.32 -6.88 -4.54
CA SER A 155 4.40 -7.62 -3.68
C SER A 155 3.41 -6.73 -2.90
N LEU A 156 3.69 -5.43 -2.74
CA LEU A 156 2.84 -4.52 -1.96
C LEU A 156 1.49 -4.33 -2.62
N LEU A 157 1.41 -4.36 -3.95
CA LEU A 157 0.14 -4.27 -4.69
C LEU A 157 -0.91 -5.30 -4.29
N ALA A 158 -0.52 -6.37 -3.59
CA ALA A 158 -1.42 -7.39 -3.09
C ALA A 158 -2.47 -6.87 -2.09
N PHE A 159 -2.34 -5.65 -1.58
CA PHE A 159 -3.34 -5.00 -0.73
C PHE A 159 -4.56 -4.49 -1.53
N PHE A 160 -4.34 -4.13 -2.80
CA PHE A 160 -5.32 -3.41 -3.61
C PHE A 160 -6.61 -4.21 -3.85
N PRO A 161 -6.57 -5.54 -4.08
CA PRO A 161 -7.80 -6.33 -4.16
C PRO A 161 -8.67 -6.22 -2.90
N GLY A 162 -8.08 -6.29 -1.70
CA GLY A 162 -8.80 -6.12 -0.44
C GLY A 162 -9.45 -4.74 -0.32
N LEU A 163 -8.75 -3.70 -0.81
CA LEU A 163 -9.28 -2.33 -0.84
C LEU A 163 -10.48 -2.20 -1.80
N GLN A 164 -10.43 -2.84 -2.96
CA GLN A 164 -11.57 -2.90 -3.90
C GLN A 164 -12.77 -3.63 -3.27
N VAL A 165 -12.53 -4.72 -2.55
CA VAL A 165 -13.58 -5.45 -1.81
C VAL A 165 -14.21 -4.58 -0.73
N LEU A 166 -13.41 -3.81 0.02
CA LEU A 166 -13.92 -2.87 1.02
C LEU A 166 -14.83 -1.79 0.42
N LYS A 167 -14.51 -1.31 -0.78
CA LYS A 167 -15.39 -0.39 -1.54
C LYS A 167 -16.71 -1.07 -1.98
N GLY A 168 -16.71 -2.39 -2.14
CA GLY A 168 -17.86 -3.19 -2.58
C GLY A 168 -17.69 -3.84 -3.96
N ASP A 169 -16.50 -3.75 -4.56
CA ASP A 169 -16.19 -4.41 -5.84
C ASP A 169 -15.75 -5.86 -5.59
N ILE A 170 -16.24 -6.81 -6.41
CA ILE A 170 -15.90 -8.24 -6.25
C ILE A 170 -15.14 -8.79 -7.45
N ARG A 171 -15.56 -8.49 -8.69
CA ARG A 171 -15.01 -9.16 -9.87
C ARG A 171 -13.55 -8.80 -10.17
N PRO A 172 -13.16 -7.51 -10.30
CA PRO A 172 -11.75 -7.17 -10.52
C PRO A 172 -10.79 -7.67 -9.42
N PRO A 173 -11.13 -7.58 -8.12
CA PRO A 173 -10.24 -8.11 -7.09
C PRO A 173 -10.06 -9.62 -7.15
N VAL A 174 -11.09 -10.40 -7.51
CA VAL A 174 -10.95 -11.87 -7.70
C VAL A 174 -9.92 -12.20 -8.77
N GLU A 175 -9.95 -11.52 -9.92
CA GLU A 175 -9.02 -11.78 -11.03
C GLU A 175 -7.56 -11.46 -10.67
N THR A 176 -7.35 -10.32 -10.01
CA THR A 176 -6.03 -9.89 -9.57
C THR A 176 -5.49 -10.78 -8.46
N HIS A 177 -6.35 -11.13 -7.49
CA HIS A 177 -5.99 -11.99 -6.37
C HIS A 177 -5.62 -13.40 -6.83
N GLU A 178 -6.38 -13.98 -7.76
CA GLU A 178 -6.06 -15.30 -8.33
C GLU A 178 -4.69 -15.28 -9.05
N MET A 179 -4.40 -14.22 -9.80
CA MET A 179 -3.08 -14.07 -10.44
C MET A 179 -1.95 -14.07 -9.41
N LEU A 180 -2.12 -13.34 -8.30
CA LEU A 180 -1.14 -13.33 -7.23
C LEU A 180 -1.01 -14.71 -6.56
N TYR A 181 -2.13 -15.43 -6.42
CA TYR A 181 -2.11 -16.79 -5.89
C TYR A 181 -1.38 -17.77 -6.81
N GLU A 182 -1.48 -17.64 -8.14
CA GLU A 182 -0.66 -18.39 -9.09
C GLU A 182 0.84 -18.15 -8.91
N VAL A 183 1.23 -16.89 -8.63
CA VAL A 183 2.63 -16.56 -8.32
C VAL A 183 3.07 -17.25 -7.02
N ILE A 184 2.21 -17.27 -6.00
CA ILE A 184 2.48 -17.93 -4.71
C ILE A 184 2.56 -19.46 -4.88
N LYS A 185 1.66 -20.08 -5.65
CA LYS A 185 1.71 -21.51 -5.97
C LYS A 185 3.02 -21.89 -6.66
N LYS A 186 3.55 -21.00 -7.51
CA LYS A 186 4.81 -21.22 -8.24
C LYS A 186 6.06 -21.05 -7.35
N HIS A 187 6.06 -20.09 -6.44
CA HIS A 187 7.26 -19.68 -5.69
C HIS A 187 7.19 -19.91 -4.17
N ASN A 188 6.10 -20.50 -3.68
CA ASN A 188 5.70 -20.67 -2.26
C ASN A 188 5.35 -19.36 -1.54
N PHE A 189 5.91 -18.24 -1.98
CA PHE A 189 5.61 -16.89 -1.49
C PHE A 189 5.48 -15.94 -2.66
N LEU A 190 4.84 -14.79 -2.42
CA LEU A 190 4.86 -13.69 -3.36
C LEU A 190 6.26 -13.05 -3.31
N PRO A 191 7.06 -13.10 -4.38
CA PRO A 191 8.37 -12.46 -4.40
C PRO A 191 8.21 -10.94 -4.24
N GLU A 192 9.18 -10.27 -3.61
CA GLU A 192 9.17 -8.81 -3.41
C GLU A 192 8.89 -8.06 -4.72
N ALA A 193 9.39 -8.59 -5.85
CA ALA A 193 8.95 -8.17 -7.17
C ALA A 193 8.97 -9.33 -8.18
N PHE A 194 8.06 -9.32 -9.15
CA PHE A 194 7.94 -10.32 -10.20
C PHE A 194 7.56 -9.69 -11.55
N ALA A 195 8.03 -10.30 -12.64
CA ALA A 195 7.73 -9.87 -14.00
C ALA A 195 6.34 -10.36 -14.44
N THR A 196 5.87 -9.85 -15.58
CA THR A 196 4.56 -10.20 -16.17
C THR A 196 4.40 -11.68 -16.54
N ASP A 197 5.51 -12.42 -16.69
CA ASP A 197 5.54 -13.88 -16.91
C ASP A 197 5.72 -14.68 -15.60
N PHE A 198 5.50 -14.04 -14.46
CA PHE A 198 5.65 -14.58 -13.12
C PHE A 198 7.06 -15.12 -12.83
N ARG A 199 8.09 -14.61 -13.50
CA ARG A 199 9.47 -14.83 -13.06
C ARG A 199 9.81 -13.86 -11.94
N VAL A 200 10.60 -14.35 -10.99
CA VAL A 200 11.10 -13.56 -9.88
C VAL A 200 11.97 -12.43 -10.42
N HIS A 201 11.63 -11.19 -10.10
CA HIS A 201 12.47 -10.02 -10.32
C HIS A 201 13.34 -9.78 -9.08
N TRP A 202 12.71 -9.75 -7.90
CA TRP A 202 13.36 -9.70 -6.59
C TRP A 202 12.78 -10.77 -5.68
N ALA A 203 13.66 -11.59 -5.09
CA ALA A 203 13.27 -12.83 -4.41
C ALA A 203 12.97 -12.67 -2.92
N GLN A 204 13.30 -11.53 -2.31
CA GLN A 204 13.07 -11.34 -0.88
C GLN A 204 11.58 -11.45 -0.56
N HIS A 205 11.24 -11.84 0.65
CA HIS A 205 9.86 -11.81 1.14
C HIS A 205 9.89 -11.50 2.64
N PRO A 206 9.69 -10.24 3.04
CA PRO A 206 9.78 -9.81 4.44
C PRO A 206 8.50 -10.14 5.25
N LEU A 207 7.84 -11.26 4.94
CA LEU A 207 6.57 -11.71 5.57
C LEU A 207 5.44 -10.68 5.41
N ARG A 208 5.33 -10.16 4.19
CA ARG A 208 4.33 -9.21 3.68
C ARG A 208 2.89 -9.71 3.96
N PRO A 209 2.05 -8.98 4.73
CA PRO A 209 0.70 -9.43 5.09
C PRO A 209 -0.36 -9.16 4.00
N GLU A 210 -0.05 -8.37 2.98
CA GLU A 210 -1.02 -7.72 2.08
C GLU A 210 -1.87 -8.75 1.31
N PHE A 211 -1.27 -9.84 0.84
CA PHE A 211 -2.02 -10.92 0.18
C PHE A 211 -2.98 -11.63 1.15
N ALA A 212 -2.56 -11.88 2.39
CA ALA A 212 -3.40 -12.51 3.40
C ALA A 212 -4.57 -11.61 3.81
N GLU A 213 -4.35 -10.30 3.90
CA GLU A 213 -5.39 -9.29 4.15
C GLU A 213 -6.45 -9.30 3.04
N SER A 214 -6.04 -9.25 1.77
CA SER A 214 -6.96 -9.34 0.63
C SER A 214 -7.74 -10.66 0.61
N THR A 215 -7.07 -11.77 0.94
CA THR A 215 -7.71 -13.10 1.06
C THR A 215 -8.81 -13.08 2.13
N TYR A 216 -8.55 -12.45 3.28
CA TYR A 216 -9.53 -12.29 4.34
C TYR A 216 -10.74 -11.48 3.87
N PHE A 217 -10.54 -10.33 3.22
CA PHE A 217 -11.66 -9.51 2.74
C PHE A 217 -12.50 -10.23 1.69
N LEU A 218 -11.87 -10.94 0.75
CA LEU A 218 -12.58 -11.75 -0.25
C LEU A 218 -13.42 -12.85 0.41
N TYR A 219 -12.87 -13.57 1.40
CA TYR A 219 -13.64 -14.54 2.18
C TYR A 219 -14.83 -13.89 2.89
N LYS A 220 -14.62 -12.74 3.54
CA LYS A 220 -15.67 -12.03 4.27
C LYS A 220 -16.80 -11.56 3.37
N ALA A 221 -16.49 -11.15 2.14
CA ALA A 221 -17.47 -10.65 1.18
C ALA A 221 -18.22 -11.77 0.44
N THR A 222 -17.56 -12.90 0.17
CA THR A 222 -18.12 -13.98 -0.67
C THR A 222 -18.64 -15.17 0.13
N GLY A 223 -18.06 -15.45 1.29
CA GLY A 223 -18.27 -16.68 2.05
C GLY A 223 -17.69 -17.94 1.37
N ASP A 224 -16.87 -17.79 0.33
CA ASP A 224 -16.34 -18.92 -0.43
C ASP A 224 -15.20 -19.61 0.35
N PRO A 225 -15.33 -20.91 0.71
CA PRO A 225 -14.29 -21.65 1.42
C PRO A 225 -12.96 -21.74 0.63
N TYR A 226 -12.96 -21.44 -0.67
CA TYR A 226 -11.74 -21.34 -1.48
C TYR A 226 -10.67 -20.46 -0.81
N TYR A 227 -11.04 -19.26 -0.36
CA TYR A 227 -10.13 -18.31 0.29
C TYR A 227 -9.59 -18.82 1.64
N LEU A 228 -10.30 -19.73 2.32
CA LEU A 228 -9.78 -20.38 3.53
C LEU A 228 -8.67 -21.37 3.22
N GLU A 229 -8.79 -22.12 2.12
CA GLU A 229 -7.74 -23.05 1.67
C GLU A 229 -6.50 -22.31 1.18
N GLU A 230 -6.67 -21.15 0.52
CA GLU A 230 -5.56 -20.27 0.18
C GLU A 230 -4.86 -19.74 1.44
N GLY A 231 -5.63 -19.21 2.41
CA GLY A 231 -5.08 -18.73 3.69
C GLY A 231 -4.34 -19.82 4.46
N LYS A 232 -4.87 -21.04 4.46
CA LYS A 232 -4.19 -22.21 5.04
C LYS A 232 -2.86 -22.51 4.33
N THR A 233 -2.85 -22.48 2.99
CA THR A 233 -1.62 -22.67 2.20
C THR A 233 -0.55 -21.65 2.56
N LEU A 234 -0.92 -20.37 2.74
CA LEU A 234 0.01 -19.33 3.20
C LEU A 234 0.63 -19.66 4.56
N ILE A 235 -0.19 -20.04 5.54
CA ILE A 235 0.27 -20.37 6.89
C ILE A 235 1.16 -21.61 6.89
N GLU A 236 0.84 -22.61 6.08
CA GLU A 236 1.67 -23.80 5.92
C GLU A 236 3.04 -23.46 5.30
N ASN A 237 3.07 -22.59 4.28
CA ASN A 237 4.31 -22.13 3.66
C ASN A 237 5.15 -21.33 4.67
N LEU A 238 4.53 -20.38 5.39
CA LEU A 238 5.16 -19.63 6.47
C LEU A 238 5.78 -20.59 7.49
N SER A 239 4.99 -21.53 8.02
CA SER A 239 5.45 -22.50 9.01
C SER A 239 6.66 -23.30 8.51
N LYS A 240 6.63 -23.78 7.25
CA LYS A 240 7.76 -24.53 6.67
C LYS A 240 9.03 -23.68 6.55
N SER A 241 8.91 -22.38 6.27
CA SER A 241 10.05 -21.50 5.96
C SER A 241 10.54 -20.63 7.11
N THR A 242 9.72 -20.38 8.13
CA THR A 242 10.04 -19.49 9.26
C THR A 242 10.17 -20.21 10.60
N LEU A 243 9.96 -21.54 10.65
CA LEU A 243 10.26 -22.36 11.83
C LEU A 243 11.76 -22.34 12.12
N TRP A 244 12.19 -21.36 12.91
CA TRP A 244 13.43 -21.42 13.66
C TRP A 244 13.23 -22.37 14.84
N VAL A 245 14.13 -23.35 15.00
CA VAL A 245 14.21 -24.09 16.25
C VAL A 245 14.79 -23.11 17.28
N CYS A 246 13.94 -22.58 18.16
CA CYS A 246 14.42 -21.93 19.39
C CYS A 246 15.08 -23.01 20.26
N CYS A 247 16.40 -23.19 20.12
CA CYS A 247 17.20 -23.89 21.12
C CYS A 247 17.54 -22.91 22.25
N ASN A 248 17.37 -23.36 23.49
CA ASN A 248 17.64 -22.62 24.73
C ASN A 248 19.11 -22.18 24.97
N GLU A 249 19.93 -22.03 23.93
CA GLU A 249 21.37 -21.70 24.06
C GLU A 249 21.92 -20.79 22.94
N GLY A 250 21.13 -19.80 22.48
CA GLY A 250 21.68 -18.59 21.87
C GLY A 250 22.43 -18.71 20.53
N ARG A 251 22.27 -19.81 19.77
CA ARG A 251 22.68 -19.87 18.36
C ARG A 251 21.57 -20.43 17.49
N SER A 252 21.23 -19.68 16.45
CA SER A 252 20.24 -20.06 15.45
C SER A 252 20.93 -20.61 14.20
N TYR A 253 20.50 -21.77 13.71
CA TYR A 253 20.89 -22.29 12.40
C TYR A 253 19.64 -22.66 11.60
N ARG A 254 19.71 -22.42 10.29
CA ARG A 254 18.68 -22.74 9.29
C ARG A 254 18.48 -24.27 9.27
N LYS A 255 17.23 -24.75 9.37
CA LYS A 255 16.94 -26.14 8.96
C LYS A 255 17.19 -26.24 7.45
N LEU A 256 18.09 -27.15 7.07
CA LEU A 256 18.28 -27.57 5.67
C LEU A 256 17.04 -28.34 5.19
#